data_AF-A0A8C5P5C9-F1
#
_entry.id   AF-A0A8C5P5C9-F1
#
_cell.length_a   1.000
_cell.length_b   1.000
_cell.length_c   1.000
_cell.angle_alpha   90.00
_cell.angle_beta   90.00
_cell.angle_gamma   90.00
#
_symmetry.space_group_name_H-M   'P 1'
#
loop_
_entity.id
_entity.type
_entity.pdbx_description
1 polymer ?
#
loop_
_entity_poly.entity_id
_entity_poly.type
_entity_poly.pdbx_seq_one_letter_code
_entity_poly.pdbx_strand_id
1 'polypeptide(L)'
;VVKELEEGHNVTYLTREVGLYLVVEASTGIIIIWDKKTTIFIKLAPSYKGTVCGLCGNFDDRTSNDFTARDHMVVDSELDFGNSWKETSTCPDVTSTPDPCLKNPHRHSWAEKQCSIIKSQVFKGCHSKVDPTVFYDACVHDSCSCDTGGDCECFCSAVASYAQECTKAGACVFWRTPDLCPVFCDYYNPPDECEWHYEPCGNRSLQTCRNFNGIYSNISVSYLEGCYPRCPEDKPFY
;
A
#
# COMPACT_ATOMS: atom_id res chain seq x y z
N VAL A 1 2.31 -21.18 -25.52
CA VAL A 1 3.74 -21.00 -25.86
C VAL A 1 4.36 -20.20 -24.74
N VAL A 2 4.92 -20.89 -23.75
CA VAL A 2 5.68 -20.24 -22.67
C VAL A 2 7.04 -19.93 -23.28
N LYS A 3 7.36 -18.65 -23.45
CA LYS A 3 8.73 -18.24 -23.73
C LYS A 3 9.47 -18.37 -22.41
N GLU A 4 10.27 -19.43 -22.28
CA GLU A 4 11.35 -19.46 -21.31
C GLU A 4 12.33 -18.35 -21.70
N LEU A 5 12.41 -17.31 -20.88
CA LEU A 5 13.50 -16.36 -20.91
C LEU A 5 14.65 -16.98 -20.12
N GLU A 6 15.77 -17.10 -20.82
CA GLU A 6 17.04 -17.77 -20.53
C GLU A 6 17.51 -17.77 -19.05
N GLU A 7 18.17 -18.87 -18.64
CA GLU A 7 18.96 -18.97 -17.42
C GLU A 7 20.10 -17.93 -17.40
N GLY A 8 20.03 -16.97 -16.49
CA GLY A 8 21.08 -16.00 -16.21
C GLY A 8 20.93 -15.44 -14.80
N HIS A 9 22.01 -15.51 -13.99
CA HIS A 9 22.13 -15.05 -12.60
C HIS A 9 20.80 -14.86 -11.84
N ASN A 10 20.35 -15.90 -11.13
CA ASN A 10 19.18 -15.79 -10.26
C ASN A 10 19.44 -14.75 -9.16
N VAL A 11 18.90 -13.53 -9.35
CA VAL A 11 18.79 -12.55 -8.27
C VAL A 11 17.98 -13.21 -7.16
N THR A 12 18.60 -13.38 -6.00
CA THR A 12 17.93 -13.98 -4.85
C THR A 12 16.83 -13.03 -4.35
N TYR A 13 15.63 -13.56 -4.18
CA TYR A 13 14.50 -12.83 -3.62
C TYR A 13 13.79 -13.67 -2.56
N LEU A 14 13.09 -12.99 -1.67
CA LEU A 14 12.28 -13.56 -0.61
C LEU A 14 10.85 -13.05 -0.74
N THR A 15 9.90 -13.97 -0.77
CA THR A 15 8.47 -13.65 -0.70
C THR A 15 7.92 -14.13 0.64
N ARG A 16 7.17 -13.27 1.34
CA ARG A 16 6.47 -13.60 2.59
C ARG A 16 5.20 -12.79 2.74
N GLU A 17 4.25 -13.33 3.50
CA GLU A 17 3.07 -12.58 3.92
C GLU A 17 3.33 -11.89 5.25
N VAL A 18 2.92 -10.62 5.37
CA VAL A 18 3.09 -9.80 6.57
C VAL A 18 1.79 -9.03 6.79
N GLY A 19 1.03 -9.42 7.81
CA GLY A 19 -0.31 -8.90 8.03
C GLY A 19 -1.21 -9.15 6.82
N LEU A 20 -1.84 -8.11 6.29
CA LEU A 20 -2.70 -8.19 5.10
C LEU A 20 -1.93 -8.12 3.76
N TYR A 21 -0.60 -8.00 3.79
CA TYR A 21 0.21 -7.70 2.62
C TYR A 21 1.08 -8.87 2.19
N LEU A 22 1.38 -8.93 0.88
CA LEU A 22 2.48 -9.70 0.32
C LEU A 22 3.72 -8.80 0.24
N VAL A 23 4.86 -9.29 0.74
CA VAL A 23 6.15 -8.59 0.68
C VAL A 23 7.13 -9.41 -0.14
N VAL A 24 7.70 -8.79 -1.17
CA VAL A 24 8.80 -9.31 -1.99
C VAL A 24 10.05 -8.47 -1.72
N GLU A 25 11.13 -9.10 -1.28
CA GLU A 25 12.41 -8.46 -1.01
C GLU A 25 13.49 -9.10 -1.87
N ALA A 26 14.12 -8.33 -2.75
CA ALA A 26 15.23 -8.77 -3.59
C ALA A 26 16.58 -8.38 -2.96
N SER A 27 17.60 -9.23 -3.13
CA SER A 27 18.96 -8.98 -2.64
C SER A 27 19.63 -7.75 -3.24
N THR A 28 19.10 -7.23 -4.35
CA THR A 28 19.52 -5.96 -4.96
C THR A 28 19.06 -4.72 -4.19
N GLY A 29 18.24 -4.87 -3.14
CA GLY A 29 17.72 -3.75 -2.36
C GLY A 29 16.40 -3.16 -2.89
N ILE A 30 15.67 -3.92 -3.72
CA ILE A 30 14.32 -3.59 -4.18
C ILE A 30 13.31 -4.35 -3.31
N ILE A 31 12.29 -3.64 -2.84
CA ILE A 31 11.23 -4.22 -2.03
C ILE A 31 9.87 -3.77 -2.55
N ILE A 32 8.97 -4.73 -2.72
CA ILE A 32 7.59 -4.51 -3.14
C ILE A 32 6.67 -4.98 -2.01
N ILE A 33 5.77 -4.11 -1.57
CA ILE A 33 4.71 -4.43 -0.62
C ILE A 33 3.39 -4.24 -1.35
N TRP A 34 2.57 -5.28 -1.41
CA TRP A 34 1.31 -5.28 -2.13
C TRP A 34 0.17 -5.72 -1.22
N ASP A 35 -0.94 -4.99 -1.23
CA ASP A 35 -2.15 -5.28 -0.43
C ASP A 35 -3.03 -6.41 -1.00
N LYS A 36 -2.52 -7.12 -2.02
CA LYS A 36 -3.23 -8.15 -2.79
C LYS A 36 -4.39 -7.60 -3.64
N LYS A 37 -4.50 -6.28 -3.76
CA LYS A 37 -5.53 -5.54 -4.49
C LYS A 37 -4.86 -4.49 -5.39
N THR A 38 -5.00 -3.21 -5.07
CA THR A 38 -4.60 -2.08 -5.91
C THR A 38 -3.44 -1.27 -5.34
N THR A 39 -3.10 -1.44 -4.06
CA THR A 39 -2.06 -0.63 -3.40
C THR A 39 -0.71 -1.31 -3.48
N ILE A 40 0.27 -0.65 -4.11
CA ILE A 40 1.66 -1.12 -4.20
C ILE A 40 2.57 -0.06 -3.57
N PHE A 41 3.44 -0.48 -2.66
CA PHE A 41 4.56 0.33 -2.18
C PHE A 41 5.86 -0.23 -2.72
N ILE A 42 6.62 0.61 -3.41
CA ILE A 42 7.97 0.29 -3.88
C ILE A 42 8.95 1.00 -2.94
N LYS A 43 9.92 0.25 -2.42
CA LYS A 43 11.05 0.78 -1.66
C LYS A 43 12.33 0.39 -2.37
N LEU A 44 13.21 1.38 -2.52
CA LEU A 44 14.52 1.21 -3.12
C LEU A 44 15.60 1.50 -2.08
N ALA A 45 16.68 0.72 -2.10
CA ALA A 45 17.88 1.04 -1.36
C ALA A 45 18.44 2.41 -1.81
N PRO A 46 19.10 3.18 -0.91
CA PRO A 46 19.66 4.49 -1.25
C PRO A 46 20.68 4.49 -2.40
N SER A 47 21.23 3.32 -2.75
CA SER A 47 22.11 3.15 -3.92
C SER A 47 21.45 3.47 -5.26
N TYR A 48 20.11 3.50 -5.33
CA TYR A 48 19.35 3.84 -6.53
C TYR A 48 19.06 5.35 -6.68
N LYS A 49 19.59 6.18 -5.77
CA LYS A 49 19.33 7.63 -5.76
C LYS A 49 19.76 8.28 -7.08
N GLY A 50 18.83 8.93 -7.78
CA GLY A 50 19.08 9.60 -9.06
C GLY A 50 19.39 8.66 -10.24
N THR A 51 19.21 7.35 -10.10
CA THR A 51 19.51 6.36 -11.17
C THR A 51 18.26 5.66 -11.68
N VAL A 52 17.07 6.09 -11.29
CA VAL A 52 15.79 5.53 -11.72
C VAL A 52 14.99 6.56 -12.49
N CYS A 53 13.96 6.10 -13.18
CA CYS A 53 13.01 6.92 -13.90
C CYS A 53 11.68 6.17 -14.00
N GLY A 54 10.62 6.87 -14.37
CA GLY A 54 9.28 6.31 -14.50
C GLY A 54 8.24 7.16 -13.77
N LEU A 55 7.04 6.61 -13.60
CA LEU A 55 5.92 7.27 -12.93
C LEU A 55 6.20 7.61 -11.45
N CYS A 56 7.18 6.97 -10.83
CA CYS A 56 7.59 7.23 -9.44
C CYS A 56 8.72 8.28 -9.34
N GLY A 57 9.00 9.03 -10.42
CA GLY A 57 10.07 10.03 -10.44
C GLY A 57 11.46 9.42 -10.57
N ASN A 58 12.49 10.18 -10.18
CA ASN A 58 13.90 9.81 -10.35
C ASN A 58 14.65 9.56 -9.02
N PHE A 59 13.98 9.75 -7.88
CA PHE A 59 14.50 9.52 -6.53
C PHE A 59 15.81 10.28 -6.26
N ASP A 60 15.88 11.59 -6.53
CA ASP A 60 17.07 12.43 -6.29
C ASP A 60 16.93 13.41 -5.09
N ASP A 61 15.86 13.28 -4.30
CA ASP A 61 15.39 14.18 -3.23
C ASP A 61 14.91 15.56 -3.71
N ARG A 62 14.63 15.74 -5.01
CA ARG A 62 14.09 16.97 -5.58
C ARG A 62 12.80 16.68 -6.36
N THR A 63 11.68 17.19 -5.85
CA THR A 63 10.36 16.90 -6.45
C THR A 63 10.05 17.70 -7.71
N SER A 64 10.76 18.81 -7.96
CA SER A 64 10.44 19.73 -9.08
C SER A 64 10.74 19.16 -10.47
N ASN A 65 11.42 18.02 -10.55
CA ASN A 65 11.81 17.34 -11.79
C ASN A 65 11.30 15.90 -11.87
N ASP A 66 10.40 15.49 -10.97
CA ASP A 66 9.83 14.14 -10.99
C ASP A 66 8.99 13.90 -12.26
N PHE A 67 8.39 14.95 -12.83
CA PHE A 67 7.70 14.89 -14.13
C PHE A 67 8.67 14.98 -15.31
N THR A 68 9.69 14.11 -15.30
CA THR A 68 10.59 13.91 -16.45
C THR A 68 9.99 12.83 -17.37
N ALA A 69 9.62 13.21 -18.59
CA ALA A 69 9.09 12.32 -19.60
C ALA A 69 10.17 11.36 -20.15
N ARG A 70 9.74 10.32 -20.88
CA ARG A 70 10.64 9.29 -21.45
C ARG A 70 11.72 9.84 -22.40
N ASP A 71 11.51 11.01 -22.99
CA ASP A 71 12.46 11.72 -23.85
C ASP A 71 13.42 12.66 -23.08
N HIS A 72 13.41 12.57 -21.74
CA HIS A 72 14.19 13.38 -20.80
C HIS A 72 13.79 14.85 -20.70
N MET A 73 12.61 15.23 -21.21
CA MET A 73 12.06 16.57 -20.98
C MET A 73 11.31 16.64 -19.66
N VAL A 74 11.54 17.71 -18.88
CA VAL A 74 10.71 18.03 -17.71
C VAL A 74 9.47 18.75 -18.21
N VAL A 75 8.29 18.23 -17.85
CA VAL A 75 6.99 18.76 -18.26
C VAL A 75 6.14 19.13 -17.03
N ASP A 76 5.25 20.10 -17.20
CA ASP A 76 4.34 20.52 -16.11
C ASP A 76 3.02 19.71 -16.11
N SER A 77 2.69 19.04 -17.21
CA SER A 77 1.44 18.32 -17.41
C SER A 77 1.54 16.87 -16.95
N GLU A 78 0.68 16.48 -16.01
CA GLU A 78 0.54 15.10 -15.53
C GLU A 78 0.19 14.13 -16.66
N LEU A 79 -0.63 14.57 -17.62
CA LEU A 79 -1.04 13.76 -18.76
C LEU A 79 0.10 13.53 -19.74
N ASP A 80 0.88 14.57 -20.06
CA ASP A 80 2.03 14.44 -20.96
C ASP A 80 3.10 13.54 -20.33
N PHE A 81 3.36 13.73 -19.04
CA PHE A 81 4.25 12.88 -18.25
C PHE A 81 3.77 11.42 -18.26
N GLY A 82 2.54 11.16 -17.84
CA GLY A 82 1.99 9.81 -17.73
C GLY A 82 1.90 9.07 -19.07
N ASN A 83 1.44 9.75 -20.12
CA ASN A 83 1.34 9.17 -21.47
C ASN A 83 2.71 8.81 -22.05
N SER A 84 3.78 9.53 -21.70
CA SER A 84 5.15 9.22 -22.15
C SER A 84 5.68 7.88 -21.62
N TRP A 85 5.14 7.41 -20.49
CA TRP A 85 5.57 6.16 -19.83
C TRP A 85 4.76 4.93 -20.26
N LYS A 86 3.82 5.05 -21.19
CA LYS A 86 3.13 3.86 -21.73
C LYS A 86 4.10 2.89 -22.39
N GLU A 87 3.86 1.61 -22.20
CA GLU A 87 4.79 0.57 -22.65
C GLU A 87 4.61 0.20 -24.13
N THR A 88 3.38 0.33 -24.63
CA THR A 88 3.07 0.10 -26.05
C THR A 88 2.51 1.37 -26.68
N SER A 89 2.98 1.68 -27.89
CA SER A 89 2.53 2.85 -28.63
C SER A 89 1.06 2.77 -29.06
N THR A 90 0.50 1.56 -29.08
CA THR A 90 -0.90 1.28 -29.41
C THR A 90 -1.87 1.64 -28.29
N CYS A 91 -1.38 1.81 -27.05
CA CYS A 91 -2.23 2.30 -25.97
C CYS A 91 -2.63 3.76 -26.24
N PRO A 92 -3.93 4.09 -26.08
CA PRO A 92 -4.42 5.44 -26.30
C PRO A 92 -3.83 6.41 -25.28
N ASP A 93 -3.67 7.66 -25.69
CA ASP A 93 -3.31 8.72 -24.76
C ASP A 93 -4.53 9.14 -23.94
N VAL A 94 -4.30 9.42 -22.67
CA VAL A 94 -5.29 10.03 -21.78
C VAL A 94 -5.32 11.53 -22.05
N THR A 95 -6.47 12.06 -22.44
CA THR A 95 -6.66 13.47 -22.80
C THR A 95 -7.30 14.31 -21.70
N SER A 96 -7.89 13.66 -20.70
CA SER A 96 -8.49 14.29 -19.53
C SER A 96 -8.61 13.30 -18.37
N THR A 97 -8.52 13.79 -17.15
CA THR A 97 -8.83 13.03 -15.94
C THR A 97 -10.33 13.08 -15.68
N PRO A 98 -11.06 11.95 -15.70
CA PRO A 98 -12.47 11.92 -15.38
C PRO A 98 -12.72 12.39 -13.95
N ASP A 99 -13.86 13.03 -13.71
CA ASP A 99 -14.38 13.25 -12.36
C ASP A 99 -15.48 12.20 -12.08
N PRO A 100 -15.20 11.16 -11.28
CA PRO A 100 -16.15 10.10 -11.02
C PRO A 100 -17.39 10.57 -10.25
N CYS A 101 -17.25 11.57 -9.38
CA CYS A 101 -18.37 12.07 -8.58
C CYS A 101 -19.31 12.95 -9.42
N LEU A 102 -18.80 13.67 -10.43
CA LEU A 102 -19.64 14.32 -11.43
C LEU A 102 -20.35 13.33 -12.36
N LYS A 103 -19.67 12.22 -12.71
CA LYS A 103 -20.26 11.15 -13.51
C LYS A 103 -21.32 10.36 -12.73
N ASN A 104 -21.10 10.13 -11.44
CA ASN A 104 -21.95 9.34 -10.54
C ASN A 104 -22.43 10.18 -9.33
N PRO A 105 -23.24 11.25 -9.55
CA PRO A 105 -23.59 12.21 -8.49
C PRO A 105 -24.40 11.58 -7.35
N HIS A 106 -25.15 10.52 -7.63
CA HIS A 106 -25.93 9.79 -6.63
C HIS A 106 -25.05 9.04 -5.60
N ARG A 107 -23.77 8.76 -5.93
CA ARG A 107 -22.81 8.12 -5.02
C ARG A 107 -22.05 9.11 -4.15
N HIS A 108 -21.99 10.38 -4.57
CA HIS A 108 -21.13 11.39 -3.95
C HIS A 108 -21.43 11.59 -2.46
N SER A 109 -22.71 11.69 -2.07
CA SER A 109 -23.08 11.88 -0.66
C SER A 109 -22.68 10.70 0.23
N TRP A 110 -22.74 9.46 -0.30
CA TRP A 110 -22.26 8.29 0.42
C TRP A 110 -20.73 8.32 0.56
N ALA A 111 -20.02 8.62 -0.52
CA ALA A 111 -18.58 8.74 -0.55
C ALA A 111 -18.06 9.79 0.45
N GLU A 112 -18.58 11.01 0.42
CA GLU A 112 -18.22 12.08 1.36
C GLU A 112 -18.44 11.67 2.82
N LYS A 113 -19.59 11.02 3.09
CA LYS A 113 -19.95 10.57 4.44
C LYS A 113 -19.01 9.48 4.94
N GLN A 114 -18.75 8.44 4.15
CA GLN A 114 -17.88 7.34 4.59
C GLN A 114 -16.43 7.82 4.73
N CYS A 115 -15.90 8.53 3.72
CA CYS A 115 -14.53 9.03 3.73
C CYS A 115 -14.28 10.10 4.80
N SER A 116 -15.32 10.73 5.37
CA SER A 116 -15.19 11.70 6.46
C SER A 116 -14.48 11.15 7.70
N ILE A 117 -14.42 9.82 7.88
CA ILE A 117 -13.64 9.20 8.96
C ILE A 117 -12.18 9.66 8.96
N ILE A 118 -11.57 9.86 7.79
CA ILE A 118 -10.17 10.31 7.63
C ILE A 118 -9.97 11.68 8.30
N LYS A 119 -10.95 12.57 8.22
CA LYS A 119 -10.95 13.92 8.82
C LYS A 119 -11.59 13.97 10.21
N SER A 120 -12.07 12.83 10.73
CA SER A 120 -12.78 12.75 12.01
C SER A 120 -11.85 12.66 13.22
N GLN A 121 -12.43 12.64 14.43
CA GLN A 121 -11.68 12.47 15.68
C GLN A 121 -10.94 11.12 15.76
N VAL A 122 -11.37 10.09 15.01
CA VAL A 122 -10.70 8.77 14.97
C VAL A 122 -9.23 8.92 14.58
N PHE A 123 -8.93 9.79 13.61
CA PHE A 123 -7.58 10.02 13.10
C PHE A 123 -6.88 11.27 13.68
N LYS A 124 -7.46 11.90 14.70
CA LYS A 124 -6.94 13.18 15.24
C LYS A 124 -5.47 13.14 15.65
N GLY A 125 -5.00 12.02 16.21
CA GLY A 125 -3.61 11.84 16.60
C GLY A 125 -2.62 11.81 15.42
N CYS A 126 -3.12 11.62 14.20
CA CYS A 126 -2.35 11.59 12.97
C CYS A 126 -2.43 12.90 12.16
N HIS A 127 -3.50 13.68 12.30
CA HIS A 127 -3.71 14.92 11.52
C HIS A 127 -2.54 15.92 11.60
N SER A 128 -1.83 15.97 12.72
CA SER A 128 -0.65 16.85 12.88
C SER A 128 0.64 16.29 12.27
N LYS A 129 0.61 15.05 11.77
CA LYS A 129 1.78 14.32 11.27
C LYS A 129 1.68 14.01 9.78
N VAL A 130 0.47 13.72 9.29
CA VAL A 130 0.18 13.41 7.89
C VAL A 130 -1.08 14.19 7.49
N ASP A 131 -0.99 15.00 6.43
CA ASP A 131 -2.11 15.77 5.91
C ASP A 131 -3.23 14.84 5.41
N PRO A 132 -4.44 14.90 6.00
CA PRO A 132 -5.56 14.04 5.59
C PRO A 132 -6.19 14.43 4.25
N THR A 133 -5.89 15.60 3.69
CA THR A 133 -6.64 16.19 2.56
C THR A 133 -6.56 15.31 1.32
N VAL A 134 -5.35 14.98 0.88
CA VAL A 134 -5.12 14.15 -0.32
C VAL A 134 -5.71 12.74 -0.19
N PHE A 135 -5.70 12.16 1.01
CA PHE A 135 -6.27 10.84 1.27
C PHE A 135 -7.81 10.87 1.30
N TYR A 136 -8.40 11.93 1.84
CA TYR A 136 -9.84 12.13 1.81
C TYR A 136 -10.35 12.30 0.37
N ASP A 137 -9.68 13.16 -0.41
CA ASP A 137 -10.09 13.44 -1.79
C ASP A 137 -9.95 12.18 -2.66
N ALA A 138 -8.87 11.40 -2.50
CA ALA A 138 -8.69 10.11 -3.15
C ALA A 138 -9.77 9.09 -2.74
N CYS A 139 -10.10 9.01 -1.44
CA CYS A 139 -11.16 8.13 -0.95
C CYS A 139 -12.52 8.46 -1.58
N VAL A 140 -12.87 9.75 -1.68
CA VAL A 140 -14.13 10.20 -2.29
C VAL A 140 -14.15 9.89 -3.78
N HIS A 141 -13.06 10.21 -4.48
CA HIS A 141 -12.88 9.87 -5.90
C HIS A 141 -13.09 8.38 -6.17
N ASP A 142 -12.40 7.52 -5.43
CA ASP A 142 -12.45 6.06 -5.61
C ASP A 142 -13.83 5.50 -5.31
N SER A 143 -14.45 5.95 -4.21
CA SER A 143 -15.80 5.54 -3.78
C SER A 143 -16.91 5.94 -4.77
N CYS A 144 -16.74 7.05 -5.49
CA CYS A 144 -17.62 7.47 -6.59
C CYS A 144 -17.40 6.64 -7.87
N SER A 145 -16.19 6.11 -8.07
CA SER A 145 -15.80 5.38 -9.28
C SER A 145 -16.10 3.88 -9.22
N CYS A 146 -16.13 3.27 -8.04
CA CYS A 146 -16.51 1.87 -7.85
C CYS A 146 -18.03 1.71 -7.96
N ASP A 147 -18.55 1.64 -9.18
CA ASP A 147 -20.00 1.61 -9.50
C ASP A 147 -20.50 0.27 -10.05
N THR A 148 -19.61 -0.71 -10.22
CA THR A 148 -19.93 -2.06 -10.73
C THR A 148 -19.97 -3.14 -9.65
N GLY A 149 -19.83 -2.76 -8.38
CA GLY A 149 -19.78 -3.64 -7.21
C GLY A 149 -18.40 -3.67 -6.53
N GLY A 150 -18.36 -3.99 -5.23
CA GLY A 150 -17.11 -3.97 -4.45
C GLY A 150 -16.79 -2.61 -3.80
N ASP A 151 -17.77 -1.71 -3.71
CA ASP A 151 -17.60 -0.32 -3.26
C ASP A 151 -16.98 -0.21 -1.85
N CYS A 152 -17.33 -1.17 -0.97
CA CYS A 152 -16.74 -1.26 0.37
C CYS A 152 -15.24 -1.56 0.32
N GLU A 153 -14.78 -2.34 -0.66
CA GLU A 153 -13.37 -2.69 -0.81
C GLU A 153 -12.53 -1.46 -1.21
N CYS A 154 -13.01 -0.67 -2.17
CA CYS A 154 -12.36 0.59 -2.57
C CYS A 154 -12.22 1.55 -1.40
N PHE A 155 -13.32 1.77 -0.67
CA PHE A 155 -13.33 2.61 0.52
C PHE A 155 -12.34 2.12 1.60
N CYS A 156 -12.37 0.82 1.94
CA CYS A 156 -11.52 0.28 2.98
C CYS A 156 -10.02 0.34 2.62
N SER A 157 -9.67 0.14 1.34
CA SER A 157 -8.29 0.29 0.87
C SER A 157 -7.82 1.74 1.00
N ALA A 158 -8.63 2.72 0.59
CA ALA A 158 -8.26 4.13 0.68
C ALA A 158 -8.04 4.60 2.14
N VAL A 159 -8.90 4.18 3.08
CA VAL A 159 -8.72 4.50 4.51
C VAL A 159 -7.49 3.78 5.09
N ALA A 160 -7.24 2.53 4.70
CA ALA A 160 -6.06 1.78 5.12
C ALA A 160 -4.75 2.43 4.65
N SER A 161 -4.71 3.01 3.44
CA SER A 161 -3.55 3.76 2.95
C SER A 161 -3.20 4.94 3.86
N TYR A 162 -4.20 5.68 4.35
CA TYR A 162 -3.95 6.76 5.32
C TYR A 162 -3.49 6.23 6.68
N ALA A 163 -4.14 5.19 7.21
CA ALA A 163 -3.77 4.56 8.48
C ALA A 163 -2.33 4.01 8.47
N GLN A 164 -1.86 3.54 7.32
CA GLN A 164 -0.49 3.06 7.15
C GLN A 164 0.53 4.20 7.25
N GLU A 165 0.28 5.35 6.62
CA GLU A 165 1.15 6.53 6.75
C GLU A 165 1.12 7.10 8.18
N CYS A 166 -0.03 7.08 8.83
CA CYS A 166 -0.14 7.41 10.25
C CYS A 166 0.75 6.51 11.12
N THR A 167 0.70 5.20 10.90
CA THR A 167 1.52 4.24 11.64
C THR A 167 3.01 4.47 11.40
N LYS A 168 3.43 4.74 10.17
CA LYS A 168 4.82 5.10 9.84
C LYS A 168 5.27 6.39 10.53
N ALA A 169 4.37 7.38 10.67
CA ALA A 169 4.62 8.60 11.43
C ALA A 169 4.52 8.42 12.97
N GLY A 170 4.37 7.18 13.45
CA GLY A 170 4.27 6.85 14.87
C GLY A 170 2.94 7.27 15.50
N ALA A 171 1.85 7.29 14.73
CA ALA A 171 0.49 7.46 15.21
C ALA A 171 -0.33 6.22 14.83
N CYS A 172 -0.33 5.22 15.71
CA CYS A 172 -1.15 4.02 15.54
C CYS A 172 -2.63 4.35 15.73
N VAL A 173 -3.49 3.97 14.77
CA VAL A 173 -4.93 4.26 14.79
C VAL A 173 -5.73 2.97 14.66
N PHE A 174 -6.60 2.69 15.64
CA PHE A 174 -7.57 1.59 15.58
C PHE A 174 -8.88 2.11 14.97
N TRP A 175 -9.06 1.94 13.66
CA TRP A 175 -10.16 2.56 12.92
C TRP A 175 -11.25 1.58 12.45
N ARG A 176 -10.92 0.29 12.32
CA ARG A 176 -11.87 -0.76 11.91
C ARG A 176 -12.83 -1.12 13.03
N THR A 177 -14.06 -1.47 12.66
CA THR A 177 -15.08 -1.99 13.56
C THR A 177 -15.83 -3.16 12.89
N PRO A 178 -16.67 -3.92 13.62
CA PRO A 178 -17.49 -4.96 13.00
C PRO A 178 -18.39 -4.44 11.85
N ASP A 179 -18.82 -3.18 11.93
CA ASP A 179 -19.68 -2.54 10.93
C ASP A 179 -18.89 -1.75 9.87
N LEU A 180 -17.61 -1.46 10.12
CA LEU A 180 -16.76 -0.65 9.25
C LEU A 180 -15.45 -1.38 8.94
N CYS A 181 -15.38 -1.89 7.71
CA CYS A 181 -14.19 -2.56 7.19
C CYS A 181 -13.68 -3.69 8.10
N PRO A 182 -14.53 -4.67 8.49
CA PRO A 182 -14.15 -5.72 9.43
C PRO A 182 -13.01 -6.58 8.88
N VAL A 183 -12.19 -7.10 9.79
CA VAL A 183 -11.13 -8.09 9.51
C VAL A 183 -11.37 -9.30 10.39
N PHE A 184 -11.28 -10.50 9.79
CA PHE A 184 -11.68 -11.76 10.42
C PHE A 184 -10.45 -12.61 10.77
N CYS A 185 -9.69 -12.18 11.78
CA CYS A 185 -8.43 -12.84 12.17
C CYS A 185 -8.62 -14.14 12.97
N ASP A 186 -9.74 -14.28 13.65
CA ASP A 186 -10.12 -15.49 14.39
C ASP A 186 -10.41 -16.69 13.48
N TYR A 187 -10.66 -16.46 12.19
CA TYR A 187 -10.71 -17.51 11.17
C TYR A 187 -9.48 -18.43 11.18
N TYR A 188 -8.31 -17.87 11.53
CA TYR A 188 -7.04 -18.61 11.52
C TYR A 188 -6.79 -19.40 12.81
N ASN A 189 -7.64 -19.25 13.83
CA ASN A 189 -7.48 -19.96 15.08
C ASN A 189 -7.88 -21.44 14.96
N PRO A 190 -7.09 -22.35 15.56
CA PRO A 190 -7.56 -23.70 15.84
C PRO A 190 -8.79 -23.67 16.77
N PRO A 191 -9.64 -24.72 16.76
CA PRO A 191 -10.71 -24.85 17.72
C PRO A 191 -10.19 -24.72 19.16
N ASP A 192 -10.85 -23.91 19.98
CA ASP A 192 -10.53 -23.66 21.41
C ASP A 192 -9.19 -22.94 21.69
N GLU A 193 -8.48 -22.46 20.66
CA GLU A 193 -7.27 -21.66 20.79
C GLU A 193 -7.50 -20.23 20.28
N CYS A 194 -6.78 -19.25 20.82
CA CYS A 194 -6.88 -17.85 20.41
C CYS A 194 -5.46 -17.31 20.22
N GLU A 195 -4.86 -17.64 19.08
CA GLU A 195 -3.49 -17.27 18.77
C GLU A 195 -3.43 -16.07 17.82
N TRP A 196 -4.29 -16.05 16.81
CA TRP A 196 -4.33 -15.01 15.78
C TRP A 196 -5.17 -13.82 16.24
N HIS A 197 -4.53 -12.67 16.25
CA HIS A 197 -5.14 -11.42 16.68
C HIS A 197 -4.93 -10.34 15.62
N TYR A 198 -5.93 -9.47 15.48
CA TYR A 198 -5.79 -8.26 14.69
C TYR A 198 -4.84 -7.29 15.40
N GLU A 199 -3.72 -6.97 14.75
CA GLU A 199 -2.81 -5.92 15.19
C GLU A 199 -2.93 -4.74 14.21
N PRO A 200 -3.54 -3.60 14.63
CA PRO A 200 -3.88 -2.48 13.74
C PRO A 200 -2.65 -1.80 13.13
N CYS A 201 -1.47 -2.04 13.69
CA CYS A 201 -0.25 -1.30 13.37
C CYS A 201 0.97 -2.21 13.26
N GLY A 202 0.78 -3.54 13.25
CA GLY A 202 1.84 -4.55 13.09
C GLY A 202 2.97 -4.55 14.13
N ASN A 203 2.94 -3.65 15.13
CA ASN A 203 4.06 -3.29 16.02
C ASN A 203 4.39 -4.39 17.03
N ARG A 204 4.84 -5.55 16.53
CA ARG A 204 5.26 -6.68 17.32
C ARG A 204 6.45 -7.36 16.66
N SER A 205 7.52 -7.55 17.44
CA SER A 205 8.66 -8.37 17.05
C SER A 205 8.28 -9.84 17.15
N LEU A 206 7.65 -10.37 16.10
CA LEU A 206 7.35 -11.80 16.02
C LEU A 206 8.67 -12.58 15.84
N GLN A 207 8.90 -13.56 16.72
CA GLN A 207 9.98 -14.52 16.54
C GLN A 207 9.50 -15.58 15.56
N THR A 208 10.23 -15.72 14.45
CA THR A 208 9.97 -16.74 13.43
C THR A 208 11.17 -17.67 13.31
N CYS A 209 10.96 -18.85 12.73
CA CYS A 209 12.06 -19.77 12.42
C CYS A 209 13.15 -19.14 11.53
N ARG A 210 12.84 -18.10 10.76
CA ARG A 210 13.83 -17.37 9.93
C ARG A 210 14.75 -16.49 10.78
N ASN A 211 14.16 -15.67 11.66
CA ASN A 211 14.94 -14.80 12.55
C ASN A 211 15.83 -15.64 13.48
N PHE A 212 15.32 -16.79 13.95
CA PHE A 212 16.10 -17.75 14.73
C PHE A 212 17.33 -18.28 13.98
N ASN A 213 17.18 -18.56 12.68
CA ASN A 213 18.28 -19.00 11.80
C ASN A 213 19.15 -17.84 11.26
N GLY A 214 19.04 -16.63 11.83
CA GLY A 214 19.84 -15.47 11.44
C GLY A 214 19.44 -14.82 10.12
N ILE A 215 18.28 -15.16 9.55
CA ILE A 215 17.77 -14.57 8.31
C ILE A 215 16.93 -13.35 8.68
N TYR A 216 17.49 -12.16 8.48
CA TYR A 216 16.84 -10.88 8.73
C TYR A 216 16.53 -10.12 7.44
N SER A 217 15.54 -9.24 7.51
CA SER A 217 15.19 -8.30 6.43
C SER A 217 16.02 -7.03 6.55
N ASN A 218 16.29 -6.37 5.43
CA ASN A 218 17.01 -5.10 5.40
C ASN A 218 16.14 -3.92 5.83
N ILE A 219 14.82 -4.10 5.93
CA ILE A 219 13.88 -3.07 6.38
C ILE A 219 12.99 -3.58 7.51
N SER A 220 12.49 -2.64 8.31
CA SER A 220 11.36 -2.94 9.19
C SER A 220 10.05 -2.91 8.39
N VAL A 221 9.31 -4.02 8.44
CA VAL A 221 7.92 -4.13 7.96
C VAL A 221 6.92 -4.25 9.12
N SER A 222 7.36 -3.95 10.35
CA SER A 222 6.55 -4.08 11.58
C SER A 222 5.47 -3.02 11.75
N TYR A 223 5.17 -2.24 10.71
CA TYR A 223 4.11 -1.23 10.70
C TYR A 223 2.90 -1.68 9.87
N LEU A 224 2.97 -2.85 9.24
CA LEU A 224 1.92 -3.36 8.36
C LEU A 224 0.76 -3.91 9.18
N GLU A 225 -0.43 -3.38 8.93
CA GLU A 225 -1.69 -3.81 9.54
C GLU A 225 -1.99 -5.28 9.18
N GLY A 226 -2.54 -6.05 10.13
CA GLY A 226 -3.20 -7.32 9.81
C GLY A 226 -3.29 -8.30 10.96
N CYS A 227 -3.44 -9.58 10.62
CA CYS A 227 -3.54 -10.66 11.59
C CYS A 227 -2.16 -11.21 11.91
N TYR A 228 -1.83 -11.29 13.20
CA TYR A 228 -0.55 -11.81 13.68
C TYR A 228 -0.77 -12.86 14.78
N PRO A 229 0.03 -13.95 14.79
CA PRO A 229 -0.05 -14.95 15.82
C PRO A 229 0.59 -14.47 17.13
N ARG A 230 0.06 -14.95 18.24
CA ARG A 230 0.59 -14.82 19.60
C ARG A 230 0.92 -16.21 20.10
N CYS A 231 2.10 -16.69 19.73
CA CYS A 231 2.55 -18.03 20.09
C CYS A 231 2.65 -18.21 21.62
N PRO A 232 2.31 -19.39 22.14
CA PRO A 232 2.42 -19.69 23.57
C PRO A 232 3.89 -19.81 24.02
N GLU A 233 4.14 -19.70 25.32
CA GLU A 233 5.50 -19.69 25.88
C GLU A 233 6.27 -21.01 25.67
N ASP A 234 5.57 -22.14 25.56
CA ASP A 234 6.16 -23.45 25.31
C ASP A 234 6.59 -23.64 23.83
N LYS A 235 6.02 -22.86 22.91
CA LYS A 235 6.33 -22.85 21.47
C LYS A 235 6.40 -21.42 20.93
N PRO A 236 7.37 -20.59 21.34
CA PRO A 236 7.36 -19.15 21.09
C PRO A 236 7.75 -18.72 19.67
N PHE A 237 7.92 -19.68 18.74
CA PHE A 237 8.33 -19.44 17.36
C PHE A 237 7.21 -19.80 16.39
N TYR A 238 6.88 -18.86 15.50
CA TYR A 238 6.04 -19.10 14.33
C TYR A 238 6.83 -19.65 13.14
#